data_AF-A0A939FWF2-F1
#
_entry.id   AF-A0A939FWF2-F1
#
_cell.length_a   1.000
_cell.length_b   1.000
_cell.length_c   1.000
_cell.angle_alpha   90.00
_cell.angle_beta   90.00
_cell.angle_gamma   90.00
#
_symmetry.space_group_name_H-M   'P 1'
#
loop_
_entity.id
_entity.type
_entity.pdbx_description
1 polymer ?
#
loop_
_entity_poly.entity_id
_entity_poly.type
_entity_poly.pdbx_seq_one_letter_code
_entity_poly.pdbx_strand_id
1 'polypeptide(L)'
;MHPTPTRILHRRVTQLDAASDLTAGTDAGLRHFASVMTGWTEPEMTALAGGPAVLAPSEVEEADETVDGCLLLGRLVRDEASLVRGPLDRTRQHWIGTSPHELVPHRWPGLDRERFTAPGGDAGPPSTKPFRLGLYTSTARHDGPGMWRIYLDLGSSLHPRPWQTWQLPVTDPAADVLEIGGAGDWAAFVGRYPLVHGNDVYPDWAKVARDFAGVHMTLRAIVAAQGFRIPVADGLAAAPFWDIESVLWLRWCFDTPRLVEVTSPHVRP
;
A
#
# COMPACT_ATOMS: atom_id res chain seq x y z
N MET A 1 -18.57 -5.48 -25.01
CA MET A 1 -19.14 -4.75 -23.87
C MET A 1 -18.12 -4.82 -22.75
N HIS A 2 -17.60 -3.68 -22.29
CA HIS A 2 -16.63 -3.65 -21.19
C HIS A 2 -17.32 -4.03 -19.87
N PRO A 3 -16.68 -4.79 -18.98
CA PRO A 3 -17.23 -5.11 -17.66
C PRO A 3 -17.48 -3.83 -16.84
N THR A 4 -18.54 -3.84 -16.03
CA THR A 4 -18.81 -2.79 -15.05
C THR A 4 -17.76 -2.82 -13.92
N PRO A 5 -17.55 -1.71 -13.19
CA PRO A 5 -16.68 -1.68 -12.02
C PRO A 5 -16.96 -2.82 -11.02
N THR A 6 -18.24 -3.06 -10.69
CA THR A 6 -18.67 -4.18 -9.83
C THR A 6 -18.23 -5.54 -10.37
N ARG A 7 -18.36 -5.78 -11.68
CA ARG A 7 -17.88 -7.03 -12.31
C ARG A 7 -16.36 -7.18 -12.25
N ILE A 8 -15.63 -6.08 -12.41
CA ILE A 8 -14.17 -6.06 -12.28
C ILE A 8 -13.79 -6.42 -10.83
N LEU A 9 -14.46 -5.84 -9.84
CA LEU A 9 -14.21 -6.12 -8.43
C LEU A 9 -14.54 -7.57 -8.05
N HIS A 10 -15.68 -8.11 -8.49
CA HIS A 10 -15.99 -9.54 -8.26
C HIS A 10 -14.95 -10.46 -8.89
N ARG A 11 -14.43 -10.12 -10.08
CA ARG A 11 -13.35 -10.89 -10.71
C ARG A 11 -12.07 -10.85 -9.85
N ARG A 12 -11.72 -9.69 -9.30
CA ARG A 12 -10.60 -9.53 -8.36
C ARG A 12 -10.77 -10.39 -7.12
N VAL A 13 -11.92 -10.32 -6.46
CA VAL A 13 -12.24 -11.15 -5.28
C VAL A 13 -12.18 -12.64 -5.62
N THR A 14 -12.75 -13.04 -6.76
CA THR A 14 -12.68 -14.44 -7.24
C THR A 14 -11.25 -14.92 -7.42
N GLN A 15 -10.35 -14.07 -7.96
CA GLN A 15 -8.93 -14.42 -8.12
C GLN A 15 -8.22 -14.56 -6.76
N LEU A 16 -8.56 -13.70 -5.80
CA LEU A 16 -8.03 -13.81 -4.43
C LEU A 16 -8.49 -15.11 -3.77
N ASP A 17 -9.75 -15.48 -3.93
CA ASP A 17 -10.33 -16.69 -3.34
C ASP A 17 -9.98 -17.99 -4.09
N ALA A 18 -9.40 -17.88 -5.30
CA ALA A 18 -8.91 -19.02 -6.07
C ALA A 18 -7.72 -19.75 -5.40
N ALA A 19 -7.05 -19.13 -4.42
CA ALA A 19 -6.15 -19.85 -3.50
C ALA A 19 -6.98 -20.65 -2.49
N SER A 20 -7.69 -21.66 -3.00
CA SER A 20 -8.68 -22.45 -2.28
C SER A 20 -8.05 -23.48 -1.34
N ASP A 21 -6.72 -23.50 -1.19
CA ASP A 21 -6.11 -24.31 -0.15
C ASP A 21 -6.40 -23.68 1.23
N LEU A 22 -7.45 -24.19 1.87
CA LEU A 22 -7.88 -23.83 3.22
C LEU A 22 -6.84 -24.22 4.27
N THR A 23 -5.89 -25.10 3.93
CA THR A 23 -4.79 -25.52 4.82
C THR A 23 -3.54 -24.67 4.64
N ALA A 24 -3.47 -23.85 3.59
CA ALA A 24 -2.35 -22.96 3.36
C ALA A 24 -2.28 -21.90 4.48
N GLY A 25 -1.11 -21.81 5.10
CA GLY A 25 -0.84 -20.84 6.16
C GLY A 25 -0.85 -19.39 5.69
N THR A 26 -0.81 -18.46 6.65
CA THR A 26 -0.88 -17.01 6.44
C THR A 26 0.13 -16.49 5.42
N ASP A 27 1.36 -17.04 5.40
CA ASP A 27 2.42 -16.66 4.44
C ASP A 27 2.00 -16.90 2.98
N ALA A 28 1.48 -18.10 2.70
CA ALA A 28 1.02 -18.47 1.36
C ALA A 28 -0.16 -17.59 0.93
N GLY A 29 -1.08 -17.28 1.86
CA GLY A 29 -2.19 -16.37 1.60
C GLY A 29 -1.76 -14.96 1.24
N LEU A 30 -0.76 -14.40 1.93
CA LEU A 30 -0.25 -13.06 1.66
C LEU A 30 0.61 -13.00 0.40
N ARG A 31 1.38 -14.05 0.09
CA ARG A 31 2.07 -14.20 -1.21
C ARG A 31 1.07 -14.25 -2.36
N HIS A 32 -0.01 -15.00 -2.21
CA HIS A 32 -1.09 -15.05 -3.21
C HIS A 32 -1.75 -13.69 -3.37
N PHE A 33 -2.11 -13.02 -2.27
CA PHE A 33 -2.62 -11.65 -2.30
C PHE A 33 -1.71 -10.73 -3.11
N ALA A 34 -0.42 -10.68 -2.77
CA ALA A 34 0.54 -9.80 -3.44
C ALA A 34 0.68 -10.15 -4.93
N SER A 35 0.71 -11.44 -5.27
CA SER A 35 0.76 -11.88 -6.67
C SER A 35 -0.48 -11.47 -7.47
N VAL A 36 -1.68 -11.51 -6.88
CA VAL A 36 -2.91 -11.10 -7.56
C VAL A 36 -2.95 -9.58 -7.69
N MET A 37 -2.77 -8.85 -6.59
CA MET A 37 -2.95 -7.39 -6.57
C MET A 37 -1.93 -6.63 -7.43
N THR A 38 -0.71 -7.14 -7.55
CA THR A 38 0.30 -6.54 -8.43
C THR A 38 -0.01 -6.69 -9.92
N GLY A 39 -0.93 -7.60 -10.29
CA GLY A 39 -1.47 -7.69 -11.65
C GLY A 39 -2.50 -6.60 -11.98
N TRP A 40 -3.10 -5.95 -10.98
CA TRP A 40 -4.14 -4.93 -11.14
C TRP A 40 -3.54 -3.53 -11.28
N THR A 41 -2.84 -3.32 -12.40
CA THR A 41 -2.13 -2.07 -12.74
C THR A 41 -3.04 -1.05 -13.44
N GLU A 42 -2.60 0.20 -13.56
CA GLU A 42 -3.35 1.24 -14.29
C GLU A 42 -3.61 0.87 -15.77
N PRO A 43 -2.63 0.37 -16.54
CA PRO A 43 -2.89 -0.08 -17.91
C PRO A 43 -3.90 -1.22 -17.99
N GLU A 44 -3.79 -2.22 -17.09
CA GLU A 44 -4.72 -3.36 -17.08
C GLU A 44 -6.14 -2.92 -16.73
N MET A 45 -6.30 -2.09 -15.70
CA MET A 45 -7.60 -1.54 -15.30
C MET A 45 -8.23 -0.71 -16.43
N THR A 46 -7.43 0.12 -17.09
CA THR A 46 -7.87 0.95 -18.22
C THR A 46 -8.30 0.10 -19.41
N ALA A 47 -7.51 -0.92 -19.75
CA ALA A 47 -7.81 -1.84 -20.85
C ALA A 47 -9.09 -2.65 -20.58
N LEU A 48 -9.25 -3.16 -19.35
CA LEU A 48 -10.44 -3.92 -18.95
C LEU A 48 -11.70 -3.06 -19.02
N ALA A 49 -11.68 -1.86 -18.42
CA ALA A 49 -12.84 -0.97 -18.37
C ALA A 49 -13.13 -0.25 -19.70
N GLY A 50 -12.18 -0.26 -20.66
CA GLY A 50 -12.30 0.51 -21.90
C GLY A 50 -12.10 2.01 -21.70
N GLY A 51 -11.36 2.39 -20.66
CA GLY A 51 -11.20 3.76 -20.16
C GLY A 51 -11.02 3.79 -18.64
N PRO A 52 -11.12 4.97 -18.01
CA PRO A 52 -11.17 5.09 -16.55
C PRO A 52 -12.26 4.22 -15.92
N ALA A 53 -11.90 3.32 -15.01
CA ALA A 53 -12.88 2.63 -14.16
C ALA A 53 -13.35 3.59 -13.06
N VAL A 54 -14.64 3.92 -13.05
CA VAL A 54 -15.23 4.87 -12.07
C VAL A 54 -16.32 4.15 -11.30
N LEU A 55 -16.22 4.10 -9.98
CA LEU A 55 -17.31 3.63 -9.11
C LEU A 55 -18.36 4.74 -9.00
N ALA A 56 -19.61 4.45 -9.31
CA ALA A 56 -20.71 5.36 -8.98
C ALA A 56 -20.84 5.50 -7.45
N PRO A 57 -21.44 6.59 -6.92
CA PRO A 57 -21.58 6.78 -5.48
C PRO A 57 -22.27 5.60 -4.77
N SER A 58 -23.26 4.97 -5.41
CA SER A 58 -23.93 3.76 -4.88
C SER A 58 -23.06 2.51 -4.91
N GLU A 59 -22.06 2.44 -5.79
CA GLU A 59 -21.16 1.30 -5.94
C GLU A 59 -19.97 1.36 -4.95
N VAL A 60 -19.76 2.48 -4.26
CA VAL A 60 -18.67 2.63 -3.28
C VAL A 60 -18.89 1.73 -2.06
N GLU A 61 -20.11 1.77 -1.50
CA GLU A 61 -20.49 0.91 -0.38
C GLU A 61 -20.57 -0.56 -0.82
N GLU A 62 -21.13 -0.84 -2.00
CA GLU A 62 -21.16 -2.18 -2.59
C GLU A 62 -19.74 -2.75 -2.81
N ALA A 63 -18.77 -1.90 -3.15
CA ALA A 63 -17.38 -2.32 -3.30
C ALA A 63 -16.80 -2.79 -1.96
N ASP A 64 -17.04 -2.03 -0.90
CA ASP A 64 -16.62 -2.37 0.46
C ASP A 64 -17.30 -3.67 0.95
N GLU A 65 -18.61 -3.82 0.72
CA GLU A 65 -19.36 -5.04 1.03
C GLU A 65 -18.87 -6.27 0.27
N THR A 66 -18.58 -6.10 -1.04
CA THR A 66 -18.06 -7.17 -1.90
C THR A 66 -16.72 -7.68 -1.38
N VAL A 67 -15.85 -6.78 -0.92
CA VAL A 67 -14.55 -7.14 -0.36
C VAL A 67 -14.69 -7.77 1.02
N ASP A 68 -15.68 -7.38 1.82
CA ASP A 68 -15.96 -8.04 3.10
C ASP A 68 -16.40 -9.50 2.94
N GLY A 69 -16.91 -9.88 1.77
CA GLY A 69 -17.19 -11.27 1.39
C GLY A 69 -15.96 -12.08 0.96
N CYS A 70 -14.77 -11.47 0.82
CA CYS A 70 -13.57 -12.16 0.35
C CYS A 70 -13.06 -13.18 1.38
N LEU A 71 -13.05 -14.46 1.00
CA LEU A 71 -12.65 -15.56 1.88
C LEU A 71 -11.18 -15.49 2.28
N LEU A 72 -10.29 -15.09 1.36
CA LEU A 72 -8.87 -14.92 1.66
C LEU A 72 -8.66 -13.86 2.76
N LEU A 73 -9.26 -12.68 2.62
CA LEU A 73 -9.14 -11.61 3.62
C LEU A 73 -9.76 -12.02 4.96
N GLY A 74 -10.92 -12.66 4.93
CA GLY A 74 -11.58 -13.20 6.13
C GLY A 74 -10.77 -14.28 6.85
N ARG A 75 -9.86 -14.97 6.16
CA ARG A 75 -8.86 -15.86 6.78
C ARG A 75 -7.72 -15.07 7.38
N LEU A 76 -7.09 -14.20 6.58
CA LEU A 76 -5.90 -13.45 6.97
C LEU A 76 -6.15 -12.55 8.18
N VAL A 77 -7.35 -11.98 8.32
CA VAL A 77 -7.70 -11.08 9.44
C VAL A 77 -7.63 -11.78 10.80
N ARG A 78 -7.74 -13.11 10.86
CA ARG A 78 -7.66 -13.87 12.12
C ARG A 78 -6.26 -13.84 12.72
N ASP A 79 -5.24 -13.83 11.87
CA ASP A 79 -3.83 -13.89 12.29
C ASP A 79 -3.15 -12.52 12.17
N GLU A 80 -3.56 -11.70 11.21
CA GLU A 80 -2.92 -10.43 10.86
C GLU A 80 -3.95 -9.31 10.65
N ALA A 81 -4.80 -9.09 11.66
CA ALA A 81 -5.84 -8.06 11.61
C ALA A 81 -5.30 -6.67 11.23
N SER A 82 -4.13 -6.29 11.75
CA SER A 82 -3.49 -5.00 11.48
C SER A 82 -3.14 -4.79 10.01
N LEU A 83 -2.83 -5.85 9.26
CA LEU A 83 -2.62 -5.78 7.81
C LEU A 83 -3.93 -5.64 7.05
N VAL A 84 -4.94 -6.41 7.45
CA VAL A 84 -6.16 -6.59 6.66
C VAL A 84 -7.17 -5.47 6.86
N ARG A 85 -7.43 -5.08 8.12
CA ARG A 85 -8.47 -4.09 8.48
C ARG A 85 -7.97 -2.99 9.42
N GLY A 86 -6.75 -3.11 9.93
CA GLY A 86 -6.25 -2.23 10.97
C GLY A 86 -6.80 -2.59 12.37
N PRO A 87 -6.53 -1.75 13.38
CA PRO A 87 -5.63 -0.60 13.30
C PRO A 87 -4.18 -1.03 13.05
N LEU A 88 -3.36 -0.10 12.57
CA LEU A 88 -1.94 -0.30 12.33
C LEU A 88 -1.21 -0.82 13.59
N ASP A 89 -0.39 -1.85 13.43
CA ASP A 89 0.53 -2.26 14.49
C ASP A 89 1.83 -1.46 14.42
N ARG A 90 1.86 -0.39 15.21
CA ARG A 90 2.96 0.57 15.30
C ARG A 90 4.29 -0.03 15.78
N THR A 91 4.29 -1.24 16.34
CA THR A 91 5.50 -1.89 16.87
C THR A 91 6.20 -2.79 15.86
N ARG A 92 5.51 -3.17 14.78
CA ARG A 92 5.97 -4.13 13.77
C ARG A 92 6.25 -3.49 12.41
N GLN A 93 6.57 -2.20 12.36
CA GLN A 93 6.81 -1.52 11.08
C GLN A 93 8.18 -1.86 10.51
N HIS A 94 8.20 -2.44 9.31
CA HIS A 94 9.43 -2.78 8.60
C HIS A 94 9.62 -1.87 7.38
N TRP A 95 10.83 -1.33 7.24
CA TRP A 95 11.33 -0.66 6.05
C TRP A 95 12.35 -1.54 5.35
N ILE A 96 12.37 -1.52 4.01
CA ILE A 96 13.36 -2.24 3.23
C ILE A 96 14.27 -1.24 2.51
N GLY A 97 15.53 -1.21 2.93
CA GLY A 97 16.59 -0.53 2.22
C GLY A 97 17.05 -1.39 1.04
N THR A 98 16.78 -0.93 -0.18
CA THR A 98 17.35 -1.53 -1.40
C THR A 98 18.64 -0.78 -1.75
N SER A 99 19.74 -1.50 -1.98
CA SER A 99 21.01 -0.88 -2.36
C SER A 99 20.85 -0.08 -3.65
N PRO A 100 21.49 1.10 -3.80
CA PRO A 100 21.65 1.70 -5.11
C PRO A 100 22.48 0.76 -5.98
N HIS A 101 22.16 0.75 -7.27
CA HIS A 101 22.80 0.06 -8.40
C HIS A 101 24.30 -0.27 -8.19
N GLU A 102 24.77 -1.39 -8.77
CA GLU A 102 26.10 -2.04 -8.68
C GLU A 102 27.35 -1.12 -8.67
N LEU A 103 27.22 0.14 -9.05
CA LEU A 103 28.28 1.13 -9.14
C LEU A 103 28.62 1.82 -7.79
N VAL A 104 27.83 1.61 -6.71
CA VAL A 104 28.07 2.28 -5.41
C VAL A 104 27.95 1.33 -4.20
N PRO A 105 28.80 0.29 -4.09
CA PRO A 105 28.67 -0.79 -3.09
C PRO A 105 28.85 -0.36 -1.62
N HIS A 106 29.37 0.85 -1.35
CA HIS A 106 29.64 1.35 0.00
C HIS A 106 28.60 2.35 0.53
N ARG A 107 27.56 2.70 -0.26
CA ARG A 107 26.44 3.49 0.24
C ARG A 107 25.37 2.55 0.81
N TRP A 108 25.66 1.99 1.97
CA TRP A 108 24.63 1.35 2.77
C TRP A 108 23.66 2.43 3.27
N PRO A 109 22.37 2.36 2.91
CA PRO A 109 21.42 3.33 3.43
C PRO A 109 21.09 2.93 4.86
N GLY A 110 21.92 3.36 5.81
CA GLY A 110 21.42 3.55 7.17
C GLY A 110 20.20 4.47 7.06
N LEU A 111 19.08 4.03 7.64
CA LEU A 111 17.92 4.91 7.76
C LEU A 111 18.26 5.98 8.79
N ASP A 112 18.42 7.21 8.33
CA ASP A 112 18.72 8.36 9.16
C ASP A 112 17.60 9.38 9.00
N ARG A 113 17.22 10.01 10.12
CA ARG A 113 16.29 11.14 10.16
C ARG A 113 16.73 12.26 9.22
N GLU A 114 18.03 12.50 9.06
CA GLU A 114 18.55 13.54 8.15
C GLU A 114 18.23 13.27 6.68
N ARG A 115 17.95 12.00 6.31
CA ARG A 115 17.57 11.59 4.96
C ARG A 115 16.06 11.54 4.74
N PHE A 116 15.27 11.80 5.78
CA PHE A 116 13.82 11.80 5.70
C PHE A 116 13.34 13.07 4.99
N THR A 117 12.63 12.89 3.87
CA THR A 117 12.03 14.01 3.12
C THR A 117 10.61 14.23 3.59
N ALA A 118 10.39 15.24 4.44
CA ALA A 118 9.03 15.62 4.82
C ALA A 118 8.26 16.25 3.62
N PRO A 119 6.94 16.04 3.52
CA PRO A 119 6.10 16.78 2.58
C PRO A 119 6.20 18.29 2.80
N GLY A 120 6.24 19.08 1.71
CA GLY A 120 6.36 20.54 1.76
C GLY A 120 7.55 21.14 0.98
N GLY A 121 8.39 20.30 0.35
CA GLY A 121 9.42 20.71 -0.61
C GLY A 121 8.92 20.87 -2.06
N ASP A 122 9.82 20.79 -3.04
CA ASP A 122 9.53 20.96 -4.48
C ASP A 122 8.27 20.19 -4.93
N ALA A 123 7.37 20.91 -5.60
CA ALA A 123 6.10 20.40 -6.09
C ALA A 123 6.34 19.46 -7.29
N GLY A 124 6.59 18.18 -6.99
CA GLY A 124 6.46 17.12 -7.97
C GLY A 124 5.01 17.03 -8.51
N PRO A 125 4.79 16.27 -9.59
CA PRO A 125 3.43 16.03 -10.07
C PRO A 125 2.57 15.38 -8.97
N PRO A 126 1.26 15.71 -8.90
CA PRO A 126 0.34 15.06 -7.97
C PRO A 126 0.40 13.54 -8.09
N SER A 127 0.26 12.84 -6.96
CA SER A 127 0.37 11.38 -6.92
C SER A 127 -0.49 10.81 -5.80
N THR A 128 -1.09 9.64 -6.04
CA THR A 128 -1.79 8.85 -5.02
C THR A 128 -0.85 8.02 -4.15
N LYS A 129 0.43 7.91 -4.54
CA LYS A 129 1.51 7.20 -3.81
C LYS A 129 2.86 7.91 -4.06
N PRO A 130 3.16 9.01 -3.36
CA PRO A 130 4.33 9.84 -3.64
C PRO A 130 5.63 9.19 -3.14
N PHE A 131 6.30 8.37 -3.95
CA PHE A 131 7.55 7.67 -3.57
C PHE A 131 8.75 8.58 -3.21
N ARG A 132 8.68 9.89 -3.51
CA ARG A 132 9.74 10.86 -3.17
C ARG A 132 9.48 11.61 -1.86
N LEU A 133 8.35 11.34 -1.21
CA LEU A 133 7.94 11.97 0.03
C LEU A 133 7.84 10.92 1.13
N GLY A 134 8.27 11.30 2.33
CA GLY A 134 8.13 10.49 3.52
C GLY A 134 8.94 9.20 3.51
N LEU A 135 8.45 8.22 4.26
CA LEU A 135 9.01 6.87 4.35
C LEU A 135 7.90 5.83 4.24
N TYR A 136 8.07 4.85 3.37
CA TYR A 136 7.15 3.72 3.27
C TYR A 136 7.61 2.57 4.15
N THR A 137 6.72 2.09 5.00
CA THR A 137 6.86 0.83 5.72
C THR A 137 5.74 -0.12 5.34
N SER A 138 5.90 -1.40 5.71
CA SER A 138 4.79 -2.35 5.80
C SER A 138 4.81 -3.00 7.18
N THR A 139 3.66 -3.39 7.68
CA THR A 139 3.58 -4.13 8.95
C THR A 139 4.13 -5.54 8.77
N ALA A 140 5.03 -5.96 9.66
CA ALA A 140 5.58 -7.30 9.69
C ALA A 140 4.56 -8.29 10.28
N ARG A 141 4.51 -9.50 9.72
CA ARG A 141 3.76 -10.61 10.33
C ARG A 141 4.36 -10.97 11.69
N HIS A 142 3.57 -11.60 12.56
CA HIS A 142 4.03 -11.99 13.90
C HIS A 142 5.29 -12.88 13.86
N ASP A 143 5.40 -13.73 12.85
CA ASP A 143 6.46 -14.72 12.68
C ASP A 143 7.23 -14.55 11.35
N GLY A 144 7.14 -13.39 10.71
CA GLY A 144 7.61 -13.27 9.34
C GLY A 144 7.80 -11.86 8.79
N PRO A 145 8.12 -11.77 7.49
CA PRO A 145 8.36 -10.50 6.82
C PRO A 145 7.09 -9.67 6.70
N GLY A 146 7.25 -8.36 6.45
CA GLY A 146 6.16 -7.48 6.04
C GLY A 146 5.84 -7.58 4.54
N MET A 147 4.76 -6.95 4.12
CA MET A 147 4.24 -7.04 2.75
C MET A 147 5.21 -6.56 1.68
N TRP A 148 6.02 -5.53 1.94
CA TRP A 148 7.06 -5.11 0.99
C TRP A 148 8.07 -6.21 0.72
N ARG A 149 8.40 -7.01 1.73
CA ARG A 149 9.39 -8.06 1.57
C ARG A 149 8.81 -9.25 0.81
N ILE A 150 7.56 -9.60 1.11
CA ILE A 150 6.79 -10.59 0.35
C ILE A 150 6.73 -10.20 -1.13
N TYR A 151 6.40 -8.93 -1.43
CA TYR A 151 6.37 -8.41 -2.79
C TYR A 151 7.72 -8.55 -3.51
N LEU A 152 8.81 -8.14 -2.86
CA LEU A 152 10.14 -8.23 -3.45
C LEU A 152 10.56 -9.69 -3.73
N ASP A 153 10.22 -10.63 -2.83
CA ASP A 153 10.49 -12.06 -3.02
C ASP A 153 9.73 -12.69 -4.20
N LEU A 154 8.62 -12.11 -4.65
CA LEU A 154 7.91 -12.55 -5.86
C LEU A 154 8.66 -12.21 -7.16
N GLY A 155 9.71 -11.38 -7.09
CA GLY A 155 10.62 -11.10 -8.19
C GLY A 155 10.49 -9.68 -8.75
N SER A 156 11.13 -8.71 -8.09
CA SER A 156 11.31 -7.36 -8.64
C SER A 156 12.66 -7.19 -9.33
N SER A 157 12.66 -6.87 -10.62
CA SER A 157 13.88 -6.53 -11.37
C SER A 157 14.41 -5.13 -11.06
N LEU A 158 13.56 -4.25 -10.50
CA LEU A 158 13.91 -2.86 -10.19
C LEU A 158 14.70 -2.71 -8.88
N HIS A 159 14.67 -3.74 -8.03
CA HIS A 159 15.30 -3.74 -6.72
C HIS A 159 16.22 -4.96 -6.61
N PRO A 160 17.40 -4.96 -7.25
CA PRO A 160 18.34 -6.06 -7.09
C PRO A 160 18.79 -6.19 -5.63
N ARG A 161 19.09 -7.43 -5.23
CA ARG A 161 19.68 -7.74 -3.93
C ARG A 161 21.12 -7.20 -3.85
N PRO A 162 21.65 -6.89 -2.64
CA PRO A 162 21.09 -7.20 -1.34
C PRO A 162 20.03 -6.21 -0.85
N TRP A 163 19.13 -6.71 0.00
CA TRP A 163 18.12 -5.93 0.71
C TRP A 163 18.39 -5.95 2.21
N GLN A 164 18.15 -4.82 2.87
CA GLN A 164 18.24 -4.70 4.32
C GLN A 164 16.86 -4.43 4.89
N THR A 165 16.36 -5.31 5.75
CA THR A 165 15.08 -5.12 6.43
C THR A 165 15.34 -4.51 7.80
N TRP A 166 14.77 -3.34 8.04
CA TRP A 166 14.89 -2.61 9.29
C TRP A 166 13.54 -2.56 9.99
N GLN A 167 13.50 -2.86 11.28
CA GLN A 167 12.37 -2.56 12.12
C GLN A 167 12.46 -1.13 12.63
N LEU A 168 11.32 -0.43 12.56
CA LEU A 168 11.17 0.96 12.95
C LEU A 168 10.10 1.07 14.05
N PRO A 169 10.49 0.98 15.33
CA PRO A 169 9.54 1.17 16.43
C PRO A 169 8.99 2.60 16.39
N VAL A 170 7.68 2.76 16.26
CA VAL A 170 7.04 4.07 16.34
C VAL A 170 6.78 4.38 17.80
N THR A 171 7.56 5.30 18.38
CA THR A 171 7.55 5.57 19.82
C THR A 171 6.86 6.87 20.20
N ASP A 172 6.64 7.77 19.25
CA ASP A 172 5.92 9.03 19.50
C ASP A 172 4.42 8.75 19.72
N PRO A 173 3.88 8.87 20.95
CA PRO A 173 2.47 8.58 21.20
C PRO A 173 1.53 9.53 20.44
N ALA A 174 1.99 10.73 20.05
CA ALA A 174 1.23 11.72 19.30
C ALA A 174 1.32 11.56 17.77
N ALA A 175 2.04 10.55 17.29
CA ALA A 175 2.10 10.25 15.86
C ALA A 175 0.82 9.55 15.39
N ASP A 176 -0.21 10.34 15.14
CA ASP A 176 -1.49 9.91 14.60
C ASP A 176 -1.35 9.41 13.16
N VAL A 177 -2.01 8.29 12.86
CA VAL A 177 -2.03 7.68 11.53
C VAL A 177 -3.46 7.67 11.02
N LEU A 178 -3.67 8.19 9.81
CA LEU A 178 -4.95 8.07 9.12
C LEU A 178 -5.05 6.67 8.52
N GLU A 179 -6.12 5.96 8.87
CA GLU A 179 -6.42 4.60 8.40
C GLU A 179 -7.32 4.66 7.18
N ILE A 180 -6.94 3.95 6.11
CA ILE A 180 -7.78 3.73 4.93
C ILE A 180 -8.14 2.24 4.93
N GLY A 181 -9.37 1.95 5.33
CA GLY A 181 -9.94 0.61 5.45
C GLY A 181 -10.73 0.16 4.22
N GLY A 182 -11.19 1.09 3.39
CA GLY A 182 -12.06 0.82 2.25
C GLY A 182 -12.04 1.84 1.12
N ALA A 183 -12.92 1.65 0.14
CA ALA A 183 -13.13 2.57 -0.96
C ALA A 183 -13.77 3.88 -0.47
N GLY A 184 -14.73 3.80 0.46
CA GLY A 184 -15.32 4.98 1.09
C GLY A 184 -14.30 5.84 1.83
N ASP A 185 -13.39 5.20 2.59
CA ASP A 185 -12.32 5.91 3.32
C ASP A 185 -11.36 6.61 2.37
N TRP A 186 -11.01 5.99 1.24
CA TRP A 186 -10.16 6.62 0.22
C TRP A 186 -10.82 7.88 -0.35
N ALA A 187 -12.11 7.80 -0.71
CA ALA A 187 -12.86 8.94 -1.21
C ALA A 187 -12.96 10.07 -0.18
N ALA A 188 -13.26 9.73 1.08
CA ALA A 188 -13.33 10.68 2.18
C ALA A 188 -11.97 11.35 2.45
N PHE A 189 -10.88 10.58 2.41
CA PHE A 189 -9.52 11.06 2.57
C PHE A 189 -9.14 12.08 1.47
N VAL A 190 -9.34 11.70 0.20
CA VAL A 190 -9.04 12.58 -0.94
C VAL A 190 -9.94 13.83 -0.90
N GLY A 191 -11.22 13.67 -0.60
CA GLY A 191 -12.17 14.78 -0.49
C GLY A 191 -11.85 15.74 0.67
N ARG A 192 -11.25 15.24 1.77
CA ARG A 192 -10.81 16.08 2.89
C ARG A 192 -9.53 16.86 2.59
N TYR A 193 -8.64 16.29 1.79
CA TYR A 193 -7.36 16.90 1.42
C TYR A 193 -7.21 17.05 -0.10
N PRO A 194 -8.06 17.84 -0.78
CA PRO A 194 -8.08 17.86 -2.23
C PRO A 194 -6.92 18.66 -2.82
N LEU A 195 -6.31 18.09 -3.85
CA LEU A 195 -5.41 18.74 -4.81
C LEU A 195 -5.90 18.41 -6.23
N VAL A 196 -6.61 19.35 -6.84
CA VAL A 196 -7.21 19.17 -8.17
C VAL A 196 -6.15 19.26 -9.26
N HIS A 197 -6.13 18.28 -10.17
CA HIS A 197 -5.25 18.27 -11.34
C HIS A 197 -5.95 17.64 -12.55
N GLY A 198 -6.37 18.49 -13.50
CA GLY A 198 -7.23 18.06 -14.59
C GLY A 198 -8.61 17.65 -14.06
N ASN A 199 -9.06 16.43 -14.42
CA ASN A 199 -10.34 15.87 -13.94
C ASN A 199 -10.18 15.02 -12.67
N ASP A 200 -8.94 14.81 -12.23
CA ASP A 200 -8.61 13.96 -11.10
C ASP A 200 -8.28 14.82 -9.86
N VAL A 201 -8.67 14.32 -8.70
CA VAL A 201 -8.40 14.90 -7.38
C VAL A 201 -7.42 13.99 -6.66
N TYR A 202 -6.29 14.54 -6.26
CA TYR A 202 -5.23 13.83 -5.54
C TYR A 202 -5.20 14.27 -4.07
N PRO A 203 -4.64 13.47 -3.16
CA PRO A 203 -4.34 13.94 -1.82
C PRO A 203 -3.29 15.07 -1.83
N ASP A 204 -3.60 16.17 -1.16
CA ASP A 204 -2.64 17.22 -0.84
C ASP A 204 -1.76 16.77 0.34
N TRP A 205 -0.70 16.03 0.03
CA TRP A 205 0.19 15.44 1.04
C TRP A 205 0.82 16.47 1.99
N ALA A 206 1.01 17.73 1.55
CA ALA A 206 1.50 18.78 2.42
C ALA A 206 0.47 19.17 3.48
N LYS A 207 -0.82 19.22 3.13
CA LYS A 207 -1.90 19.40 4.12
C LYS A 207 -2.03 18.18 5.02
N VAL A 208 -2.00 16.97 4.46
CA VAL A 208 -2.11 15.71 5.24
C VAL A 208 -1.01 15.64 6.30
N ALA A 209 0.23 16.00 5.96
CA ALA A 209 1.38 15.94 6.88
C ALA A 209 1.28 16.88 8.09
N ARG A 210 0.41 17.90 8.03
CA ARG A 210 0.14 18.78 9.18
C ARG A 210 -0.76 18.08 10.20
N ASP A 211 -1.69 17.27 9.73
CA ASP A 211 -2.70 16.64 10.58
C ASP A 211 -2.24 15.25 11.04
N PHE A 212 -1.56 14.48 10.18
CA PHE A 212 -1.18 13.10 10.46
C PHE A 212 0.32 12.86 10.31
N ALA A 213 0.86 11.97 11.14
CA ALA A 213 2.22 11.48 11.04
C ALA A 213 2.37 10.41 9.95
N GLY A 214 1.29 9.71 9.60
CA GLY A 214 1.28 8.78 8.48
C GLY A 214 -0.12 8.46 7.94
N VAL A 215 -0.15 7.76 6.81
CA VAL A 215 -1.35 7.21 6.19
C VAL A 215 -1.14 5.72 5.95
N HIS A 216 -1.98 4.89 6.54
CA HIS A 216 -1.96 3.45 6.40
C HIS A 216 -3.06 2.99 5.44
N MET A 217 -2.67 2.24 4.41
CA MET A 217 -3.61 1.62 3.48
C MET A 217 -3.62 0.11 3.71
N THR A 218 -4.75 -0.39 4.19
CA THR A 218 -4.95 -1.81 4.52
C THR A 218 -5.09 -2.68 3.27
N LEU A 219 -4.92 -4.00 3.42
CA LEU A 219 -5.19 -4.95 2.32
C LEU A 219 -6.64 -4.86 1.83
N ARG A 220 -7.61 -4.68 2.76
CA ARG A 220 -9.03 -4.50 2.40
C ARG A 220 -9.24 -3.27 1.51
N ALA A 221 -8.67 -2.12 1.89
CA ALA A 221 -8.76 -0.90 1.10
C ALA A 221 -8.16 -1.06 -0.30
N ILE A 222 -7.05 -1.77 -0.41
CA ILE A 222 -6.39 -2.03 -1.70
C ILE A 222 -7.31 -2.83 -2.62
N VAL A 223 -7.97 -3.88 -2.11
CA VAL A 223 -8.92 -4.65 -2.93
C VAL A 223 -10.12 -3.80 -3.32
N ALA A 224 -10.64 -2.97 -2.42
CA ALA A 224 -11.84 -2.17 -2.67
C ALA A 224 -11.60 -0.99 -3.62
N ALA A 225 -10.46 -0.29 -3.49
CA ALA A 225 -10.23 1.00 -4.14
C ALA A 225 -9.25 0.94 -5.32
N GLN A 226 -8.28 0.00 -5.35
CA GLN A 226 -7.20 0.04 -6.34
C GLN A 226 -7.73 0.06 -7.77
N GLY A 227 -7.26 1.02 -8.56
CA GLY A 227 -7.64 1.18 -9.96
C GLY A 227 -9.02 1.79 -10.21
N PHE A 228 -9.79 2.12 -9.18
CA PHE A 228 -11.08 2.79 -9.30
C PHE A 228 -10.97 4.28 -8.97
N ARG A 229 -11.53 5.11 -9.83
CA ARG A 229 -11.82 6.51 -9.53
C ARG A 229 -13.15 6.60 -8.78
N ILE A 230 -13.26 7.51 -7.82
CA ILE A 230 -14.45 7.64 -6.97
C ILE A 230 -14.91 9.11 -6.95
N PRO A 231 -16.19 9.43 -7.17
CA PRO A 231 -16.70 10.80 -7.08
C PRO A 231 -16.42 11.44 -5.72
N VAL A 232 -15.93 12.67 -5.77
CA VAL A 232 -15.76 13.58 -4.64
C VAL A 232 -16.26 14.97 -5.03
N ALA A 233 -16.37 15.90 -4.08
CA ALA A 233 -16.94 17.22 -4.34
C ALA A 233 -16.27 17.97 -5.50
N ASP A 234 -14.94 17.87 -5.61
CA ASP A 234 -14.13 18.62 -6.58
C ASP A 234 -13.77 17.82 -7.86
N GLY A 235 -14.38 16.65 -8.09
CA GLY A 235 -14.12 15.82 -9.28
C GLY A 235 -14.10 14.33 -8.98
N LEU A 236 -13.16 13.61 -9.57
CA LEU A 236 -12.95 12.18 -9.31
C LEU A 236 -11.69 12.01 -8.48
N ALA A 237 -11.79 11.38 -7.31
CA ALA A 237 -10.62 10.92 -6.58
C ALA A 237 -9.78 10.02 -7.49
N ALA A 238 -8.51 10.38 -7.66
CA ALA A 238 -7.58 9.62 -8.48
C ALA A 238 -7.47 8.17 -7.97
N ALA A 239 -7.37 7.23 -8.90
CA ALA A 239 -7.28 5.81 -8.55
C ALA A 239 -5.99 5.53 -7.77
N PRO A 240 -6.06 4.84 -6.62
CA PRO A 240 -4.86 4.43 -5.90
C PRO A 240 -4.23 3.20 -6.57
N PHE A 241 -2.90 3.11 -6.51
CA PHE A 241 -2.11 1.93 -6.90
C PHE A 241 -1.06 1.66 -5.82
N TRP A 242 -1.51 1.13 -4.69
CA TRP A 242 -0.67 0.82 -3.54
C TRP A 242 -0.12 -0.60 -3.56
N ASP A 243 -0.79 -1.50 -4.28
CA ASP A 243 -0.47 -2.91 -4.58
C ASP A 243 -0.47 -3.83 -3.35
N ILE A 244 0.08 -3.37 -2.24
CA ILE A 244 0.25 -4.10 -0.99
C ILE A 244 0.06 -3.17 0.20
N GLU A 245 -0.23 -3.74 1.38
CA GLU A 245 -0.31 -2.94 2.61
C GLU A 245 0.96 -2.12 2.78
N SER A 246 0.76 -0.85 3.14
CA SER A 246 1.83 0.07 3.40
C SER A 246 1.37 1.19 4.31
N VAL A 247 2.31 1.74 5.05
CA VAL A 247 2.17 3.03 5.73
C VAL A 247 3.11 4.01 5.07
N LEU A 248 2.58 5.14 4.61
CA LEU A 248 3.37 6.31 4.25
C LEU A 248 3.51 7.20 5.48
N TRP A 249 4.71 7.25 6.06
CA TRP A 249 5.04 8.16 7.14
C TRP A 249 5.44 9.52 6.59
N LEU A 250 4.67 10.55 6.95
CA LEU A 250 4.84 11.94 6.55
C LEU A 250 5.66 12.74 7.58
N ARG A 251 5.86 12.19 8.78
CA ARG A 251 6.75 12.72 9.82
C ARG A 251 7.66 11.63 10.36
N TRP A 252 8.88 12.01 10.73
CA TRP A 252 9.77 11.12 11.47
C TRP A 252 9.27 10.93 12.90
N CYS A 253 8.82 9.73 13.21
CA CYS A 253 8.23 9.35 14.51
C CYS A 253 8.81 8.04 15.09
N PHE A 254 9.94 7.63 14.55
CA PHE A 254 10.62 6.39 14.93
C PHE A 254 11.70 6.65 15.96
N ASP A 255 11.88 5.67 16.84
CA ASP A 255 13.10 5.51 17.61
C ASP A 255 14.22 4.93 16.72
N THR A 256 15.31 4.50 17.35
CA THR A 256 16.49 3.91 16.73
C THR A 256 16.11 2.73 15.83
N PRO A 257 16.30 2.84 14.49
CA PRO A 257 16.07 1.75 13.57
C PRO A 257 16.91 0.53 13.91
N ARG A 258 16.31 -0.67 13.86
CA ARG A 258 17.01 -1.94 14.12
C ARG A 258 17.09 -2.78 12.85
N LEU A 259 18.30 -3.12 12.42
CA LEU A 259 18.49 -4.08 11.34
C LEU A 259 18.02 -5.47 11.79
N VAL A 260 17.07 -6.05 11.05
CA VAL A 260 16.49 -7.37 11.34
C VAL A 260 17.08 -8.43 10.42
N GLU A 261 17.28 -8.10 9.15
CA GLU A 261 17.69 -9.08 8.14
C GLU A 261 18.50 -8.43 7.02
N VAL A 262 19.49 -9.17 6.49
CA VAL A 262 20.14 -8.87 5.21
C VAL A 262 19.88 -10.03 4.27
N THR A 263 19.16 -9.78 3.18
CA THR A 263 19.01 -10.77 2.12
C THR A 263 20.13 -10.64 1.11
N SER A 264 20.95 -11.68 1.05
CA SER A 264 22.14 -11.75 0.21
C SER A 264 21.79 -11.81 -1.29
N PRO A 265 22.69 -11.34 -2.17
CA PRO A 265 22.60 -11.62 -3.60
C PRO A 265 22.48 -13.12 -3.85
N HIS A 266 21.77 -13.54 -4.90
CA HIS A 266 21.84 -14.93 -5.32
C HIS A 266 23.30 -15.27 -5.66
N VAL A 267 23.90 -16.21 -4.91
CA VAL A 267 25.14 -16.84 -5.33
C VAL A 267 24.76 -17.69 -6.54
N ARG A 268 25.15 -17.27 -7.75
CA ARG A 268 25.11 -18.20 -8.89
C ARG A 268 26.12 -19.32 -8.56
N PRO A 269 25.73 -20.60 -8.71
CA PRO A 269 26.66 -21.71 -8.56
C PRO A 269 27.82 -21.60 -9.57
#